data_AF-A0A1N6P7X1-F1
#
_entry.id   AF-A0A1N6P7X1-F1
#
_cell.length_a   1.000
_cell.length_b   1.000
_cell.length_c   1.000
_cell.angle_alpha   90.00
_cell.angle_beta   90.00
_cell.angle_gamma   90.00
#
_symmetry.space_group_name_H-M   'P 1'
#
loop_
_entity.id
_entity.type
_entity.pdbx_description
1 polymer ?
#
loop_
_entity_poly.entity_id
_entity_poly.type
_entity_poly.pdbx_seq_one_letter_code
_entity_poly.pdbx_strand_id
1 'polypeptide(L)'
;MKIGVKTLLLLLGLALVLVWQLGSVDTDRRWLASLALVAYALVLWRGLRRARSDDTQSAGRQDYWIAYGTETGTARQLAQETRKRLRKAGFSAEVVALNRLASVSPPDKALLMVVSTTGDGDPPKTGIGWDDEGVSAAFAHRPFAVLALGDRSYPRFCAFGLDVTHSMQQAGAQPLFATVQVSQADPRMLDVWYRQLLQEATVSSA
;
A
#
# COMPACT_ATOMS: atom_id res chain seq x y z
N MET A 1 8.88 -5.94 -22.99
CA MET A 1 8.26 -6.94 -23.87
C MET A 1 7.47 -7.92 -23.01
N LYS A 2 6.15 -7.73 -22.84
CA LYS A 2 5.32 -8.55 -21.92
C LYS A 2 4.96 -9.86 -22.64
N ILE A 3 5.57 -10.98 -22.23
CA ILE A 3 5.22 -12.31 -22.75
C ILE A 3 3.79 -12.61 -22.26
N GLY A 4 2.83 -12.58 -23.18
CA GLY A 4 1.43 -12.80 -22.84
C GLY A 4 1.17 -14.23 -22.37
N VAL A 5 0.17 -14.42 -21.52
CA VAL A 5 -0.28 -15.74 -21.03
C VAL A 5 -0.55 -16.73 -22.19
N LYS A 6 -0.96 -16.23 -23.36
CA LYS A 6 -1.16 -17.03 -24.58
C LYS A 6 0.15 -17.66 -25.08
N THR A 7 1.25 -16.90 -25.08
CA THR A 7 2.59 -17.40 -25.45
C THR A 7 3.11 -18.44 -24.45
N LEU A 8 2.83 -18.27 -23.16
CA LEU A 8 3.20 -19.26 -22.14
C LEU A 8 2.41 -20.58 -22.30
N LEU A 9 1.11 -20.50 -22.60
CA LEU A 9 0.27 -21.66 -22.87
C LEU A 9 0.67 -22.38 -24.17
N LEU A 10 1.06 -21.63 -25.21
CA LEU A 10 1.58 -22.19 -26.47
C LEU A 10 2.90 -22.94 -26.27
N LEU A 11 3.84 -22.36 -25.51
CA LEU A 11 5.12 -23.01 -25.19
C LEU A 11 4.93 -24.25 -24.31
N LEU A 12 3.99 -24.21 -23.36
CA LEU A 12 3.64 -25.36 -22.51
C LEU A 12 3.03 -26.49 -23.35
N GLY A 13 2.12 -26.17 -24.29
CA GLY A 13 1.55 -27.14 -25.22
C GLY A 13 2.61 -27.75 -26.14
N LEU A 14 3.51 -26.93 -26.68
CA LEU A 14 4.61 -27.39 -27.54
C LEU A 14 5.57 -28.31 -26.78
N ALA A 15 5.91 -27.98 -25.53
CA ALA A 15 6.73 -28.82 -24.67
C ALA A 15 6.03 -30.16 -24.36
N LEU A 16 4.71 -30.16 -24.15
CA LEU A 16 3.93 -31.39 -23.92
C LEU A 16 3.97 -32.33 -25.14
N VAL A 17 3.88 -31.77 -26.34
CA VAL A 17 3.96 -32.50 -27.61
C VAL A 17 5.38 -33.04 -27.85
N LEU A 18 6.41 -32.27 -27.54
CA LEU A 18 7.81 -32.71 -27.63
C LEU A 18 8.13 -33.85 -26.66
N VAL A 19 7.56 -33.82 -25.45
CA VAL A 19 7.66 -34.92 -24.47
C VAL A 19 6.99 -36.20 -24.99
N TRP A 20 5.93 -36.08 -25.79
CA TRP A 20 5.29 -37.22 -26.46
C TRP A 20 6.12 -37.79 -27.62
N GLN A 21 6.97 -36.98 -28.26
CA GLN A 21 7.83 -37.42 -29.37
C GLN A 21 9.18 -38.00 -28.95
N LEU A 22 9.67 -37.77 -27.72
CA LEU A 22 10.86 -38.46 -27.22
C LEU A 22 10.49 -39.86 -26.72
N GLY A 23 10.70 -40.86 -27.57
CA GLY A 23 10.47 -42.29 -27.30
C GLY A 23 11.41 -42.94 -26.28
N SER A 24 11.93 -42.20 -25.29
CA SER A 24 12.89 -42.69 -24.29
C SER A 24 12.33 -42.78 -22.86
N VAL A 25 11.06 -42.47 -22.66
CA VAL A 25 10.40 -42.52 -21.34
C VAL A 25 9.39 -43.66 -21.32
N ASP A 26 9.64 -44.67 -20.48
CA ASP A 26 8.74 -45.81 -20.23
C ASP A 26 7.30 -45.33 -20.02
N THR A 27 6.35 -46.02 -20.66
CA THR A 27 4.91 -45.69 -20.65
C THR A 27 4.36 -45.46 -19.24
N ASP A 28 4.90 -46.17 -18.25
CA ASP A 28 4.47 -46.13 -16.85
C ASP A 28 4.88 -44.86 -16.09
N ARG A 29 5.79 -44.03 -16.63
CA ARG A 29 6.26 -42.79 -15.98
C ARG A 29 5.68 -41.53 -16.59
N ARG A 30 4.99 -41.64 -17.73
CA ARG A 30 4.42 -40.51 -18.48
C ARG A 30 3.29 -39.81 -17.71
N TRP A 31 2.47 -40.57 -16.98
CA TRP A 31 1.35 -40.01 -16.20
C TRP A 31 1.83 -39.14 -15.02
N LEU A 32 2.95 -39.50 -14.38
CA LEU A 32 3.55 -38.71 -13.29
C LEU A 32 4.13 -37.37 -13.80
N ALA A 33 4.78 -37.39 -14.97
CA ALA A 33 5.31 -36.19 -15.60
C ALA A 33 4.19 -35.20 -15.99
N SER A 34 3.07 -35.71 -16.52
CA SER A 34 1.89 -34.90 -16.82
C SER A 34 1.25 -34.29 -15.57
N LEU A 35 1.10 -35.07 -14.49
CA LEU A 35 0.58 -34.57 -13.21
C LEU A 35 1.46 -33.46 -12.62
N ALA A 36 2.80 -33.62 -12.67
CA ALA A 36 3.74 -32.63 -12.19
C ALA A 36 3.66 -31.31 -13.00
N LEU A 37 3.53 -31.39 -14.32
CA LEU A 37 3.38 -30.22 -15.19
C LEU A 37 2.06 -29.48 -14.94
N VAL A 38 0.95 -30.20 -14.75
CA VAL A 38 -0.35 -29.59 -14.43
C VAL A 38 -0.31 -28.93 -13.05
N ALA A 39 0.28 -29.59 -12.05
CA ALA A 39 0.46 -29.01 -10.72
C ALA A 39 1.33 -27.74 -10.77
N TYR A 40 2.44 -27.78 -11.51
CA TYR A 40 3.33 -26.63 -11.71
C TYR A 40 2.64 -25.48 -12.45
N ALA A 41 1.87 -25.78 -13.51
CA ALA A 41 1.07 -24.81 -14.23
C ALA A 41 -0.01 -24.17 -13.34
N LEU A 42 -0.65 -24.95 -12.44
CA LEU A 42 -1.61 -24.43 -11.45
C LEU A 42 -0.95 -23.49 -10.43
N VAL A 43 0.26 -23.80 -9.97
CA VAL A 43 1.04 -22.93 -9.08
C VAL A 43 1.40 -21.62 -9.78
N LEU A 44 1.93 -21.70 -11.00
CA LEU A 44 2.23 -20.52 -11.81
C LEU A 44 0.99 -19.69 -12.11
N TRP A 45 -0.12 -20.32 -12.48
CA TRP A 45 -1.38 -19.64 -12.77
C TRP A 45 -1.96 -18.93 -11.54
N ARG A 46 -1.84 -19.52 -10.34
CA ARG A 46 -2.20 -18.85 -9.09
C ARG A 46 -1.31 -17.65 -8.79
N GLY A 47 0.00 -17.76 -9.02
CA GLY A 47 0.94 -16.64 -8.87
C GLY A 47 0.66 -15.50 -9.85
N LEU A 48 0.43 -15.84 -11.12
CA LEU A 48 0.11 -14.90 -12.19
C LEU A 48 -1.26 -14.25 -12.01
N ARG A 49 -2.27 -14.96 -11.51
CA ARG A 49 -3.58 -14.39 -11.18
C ARG A 49 -3.49 -13.38 -10.03
N ARG A 50 -2.75 -13.70 -8.96
CA ARG A 50 -2.53 -12.75 -7.84
C ARG A 50 -1.88 -11.46 -8.32
N ALA A 51 -0.84 -11.56 -9.15
CA ALA A 51 -0.17 -10.38 -9.71
C ALA A 51 -1.11 -9.55 -10.61
N ARG A 52 -2.04 -10.18 -11.33
CA ARG A 52 -2.95 -9.49 -12.26
C ARG A 52 -4.14 -8.83 -11.55
N SER A 53 -4.63 -9.40 -10.46
CA SER A 53 -5.63 -8.75 -9.60
C SER A 53 -5.05 -7.50 -8.93
N ASP A 54 -3.76 -7.51 -8.60
CA ASP A 54 -3.07 -6.35 -8.03
C ASP A 54 -2.90 -5.18 -9.02
N ASP A 55 -2.84 -5.47 -10.32
CA ASP A 55 -2.55 -4.50 -11.40
C ASP A 55 -3.83 -3.98 -12.11
N THR A 56 -4.99 -4.61 -11.89
CA THR A 56 -6.26 -4.21 -12.54
C THR A 56 -7.06 -3.20 -11.71
N GLN A 57 -6.62 -2.87 -10.50
CA GLN A 57 -7.29 -1.92 -9.59
C GLN A 57 -6.91 -0.43 -9.83
N SER A 58 -6.07 -0.13 -10.82
CA SER A 58 -5.41 1.18 -10.99
C SER A 58 -5.98 2.06 -12.11
N ALA A 59 -7.16 1.74 -12.64
CA ALA A 59 -7.88 2.60 -13.60
C ALA A 59 -9.06 3.38 -12.98
N GLY A 60 -9.37 3.14 -11.70
CA GLY A 60 -10.41 3.83 -10.94
C GLY A 60 -9.85 4.75 -9.86
N ARG A 61 -10.72 5.62 -9.32
CA ARG A 61 -10.44 6.44 -8.15
C ARG A 61 -10.13 5.54 -6.95
N GLN A 62 -9.18 5.95 -6.11
CA GLN A 62 -8.69 5.13 -4.99
C GLN A 62 -9.58 5.33 -3.76
N ASP A 63 -9.91 4.25 -3.05
CA ASP A 63 -10.60 4.34 -1.75
C ASP A 63 -9.71 5.11 -0.77
N TYR A 64 -8.40 4.80 -0.76
CA TYR A 64 -7.44 5.42 0.13
C TYR A 64 -6.18 5.90 -0.59
N TRP A 65 -5.75 7.11 -0.27
CA TRP A 65 -4.37 7.55 -0.50
C TRP A 65 -3.58 7.46 0.79
N ILE A 66 -2.34 6.98 0.72
CA ILE A 66 -1.43 6.88 1.86
C ILE A 66 -0.20 7.73 1.56
N ALA A 67 -0.19 8.96 2.06
CA ALA A 67 0.93 9.87 1.95
C ALA A 67 2.02 9.53 2.97
N TYR A 68 3.30 9.59 2.59
CA TYR A 68 4.40 9.39 3.53
C TYR A 68 5.39 10.56 3.57
N GLY A 69 5.74 10.99 4.78
CA GLY A 69 6.83 11.92 5.08
C GLY A 69 7.98 11.15 5.74
N THR A 70 9.15 11.03 5.11
CA THR A 70 10.25 10.23 5.64
C THR A 70 11.62 10.80 5.32
N GLU A 71 12.54 10.65 6.27
CA GLU A 71 13.97 10.92 6.09
C GLU A 71 14.72 9.64 5.69
N THR A 72 14.60 8.59 6.50
CA THR A 72 15.37 7.33 6.36
C THR A 72 14.55 6.15 5.82
N GLY A 73 13.25 6.33 5.54
CA GLY A 73 12.41 5.32 4.88
C GLY A 73 11.41 4.60 5.79
N THR A 74 11.50 4.70 7.11
CA THR A 74 10.59 4.01 8.06
C THR A 74 9.12 4.33 7.80
N ALA A 75 8.79 5.62 7.62
CA ALA A 75 7.42 6.03 7.35
C ALA A 75 6.90 5.48 6.01
N ARG A 76 7.77 5.38 5.00
CA ARG A 76 7.44 4.76 3.70
C ARG A 76 7.14 3.27 3.85
N GLN A 77 7.92 2.55 4.65
CA GLN A 77 7.68 1.13 4.91
C GLN A 77 6.34 0.91 5.62
N LEU A 78 6.03 1.72 6.64
CA LEU A 78 4.75 1.67 7.36
C LEU A 78 3.56 2.06 6.47
N ALA A 79 3.72 3.03 5.56
CA ALA A 79 2.73 3.36 4.54
C ALA A 79 2.47 2.17 3.59
N GLN A 80 3.53 1.50 3.13
CA GLN A 80 3.40 0.31 2.30
C GLN A 80 2.71 -0.85 3.03
N GLU A 81 3.00 -1.03 4.32
CA GLU A 81 2.33 -2.05 5.14
C GLU A 81 0.85 -1.72 5.35
N THR A 82 0.53 -0.44 5.59
CA THR A 82 -0.85 0.05 5.66
C THR A 82 -1.60 -0.24 4.37
N ARG A 83 -0.99 0.02 3.21
CA ARG A 83 -1.54 -0.33 1.89
C ARG A 83 -1.85 -1.82 1.79
N LYS A 84 -0.88 -2.68 2.14
CA LYS A 84 -1.08 -4.14 2.08
C LYS A 84 -2.25 -4.60 2.94
N ARG A 85 -2.43 -4.01 4.12
CA ARG A 85 -3.54 -4.35 5.03
C ARG A 85 -4.89 -3.92 4.47
N LEU A 86 -5.00 -2.70 3.93
CA LEU A 86 -6.23 -2.21 3.29
C LEU A 86 -6.62 -3.04 2.06
N ARG A 87 -5.63 -3.38 1.21
CA ARG A 87 -5.86 -4.24 0.04
C ARG A 87 -6.31 -5.65 0.43
N LYS A 88 -5.76 -6.22 1.50
CA LYS A 88 -6.23 -7.49 2.07
C LYS A 88 -7.67 -7.41 2.58
N ALA A 89 -8.09 -6.24 3.04
CA ALA A 89 -9.48 -5.97 3.46
C ALA A 89 -10.41 -5.63 2.28
N GLY A 90 -9.91 -5.61 1.04
CA GLY A 90 -10.72 -5.42 -0.17
C GLY A 90 -10.75 -3.99 -0.72
N PHE A 91 -10.07 -3.03 -0.10
CA PHE A 91 -10.06 -1.63 -0.54
C PHE A 91 -8.95 -1.34 -1.56
N SER A 92 -9.19 -0.42 -2.49
CA SER A 92 -8.13 0.13 -3.35
C SER A 92 -7.32 1.16 -2.58
N ALA A 93 -6.00 1.03 -2.58
CA ALA A 93 -5.13 1.92 -1.82
C ALA A 93 -3.79 2.11 -2.52
N GLU A 94 -3.33 3.35 -2.60
CA GLU A 94 -2.03 3.69 -3.20
C GLU A 94 -1.19 4.58 -2.29
N VAL A 95 0.13 4.48 -2.46
CA VAL A 95 1.11 5.18 -1.62
C VAL A 95 1.78 6.29 -2.42
N VAL A 96 1.85 7.49 -1.84
CA VAL A 96 2.46 8.68 -2.45
C VAL A 96 3.40 9.37 -1.47
N ALA A 97 4.45 10.01 -1.96
CA ALA A 97 5.27 10.88 -1.11
C ALA A 97 4.45 12.12 -0.71
N LEU A 98 4.59 12.60 0.52
CA LEU A 98 3.78 13.70 1.04
C LEU A 98 3.95 14.98 0.20
N ASN A 99 5.17 15.32 -0.21
CA ASN A 99 5.46 16.44 -1.12
C ASN A 99 5.01 16.23 -2.59
N ARG A 100 4.34 15.12 -2.91
CA ARG A 100 3.71 14.87 -4.21
C ARG A 100 2.19 14.74 -4.10
N LEU A 101 1.63 15.03 -2.93
CA LEU A 101 0.21 14.88 -2.67
C LEU A 101 -0.64 15.84 -3.54
N ALA A 102 -0.11 16.99 -3.95
CA ALA A 102 -0.77 17.90 -4.91
C ALA A 102 -1.09 17.25 -6.26
N SER A 103 -0.34 16.21 -6.65
CA SER A 103 -0.47 15.55 -7.96
C SER A 103 -1.52 14.42 -8.00
N VAL A 104 -2.18 14.11 -6.88
CA VAL A 104 -3.16 13.02 -6.81
C VAL A 104 -4.58 13.52 -6.64
N SER A 105 -5.53 12.78 -7.21
CA SER A 105 -6.96 13.06 -7.02
C SER A 105 -7.42 12.70 -5.60
N PRO A 106 -8.38 13.45 -5.01
CA PRO A 106 -8.91 13.12 -3.69
C PRO A 106 -9.48 11.68 -3.62
N PRO A 107 -9.19 10.93 -2.55
CA PRO A 107 -9.67 9.56 -2.40
C PRO A 107 -11.19 9.52 -2.18
N ASP A 108 -11.80 8.36 -2.43
CA ASP A 108 -13.23 8.13 -2.22
C ASP A 108 -13.58 7.98 -0.73
N LYS A 109 -12.72 7.30 0.06
CA LYS A 109 -12.91 7.11 1.51
C LYS A 109 -12.09 8.07 2.34
N ALA A 110 -10.76 7.96 2.35
CA ALA A 110 -9.93 8.78 3.25
C ALA A 110 -8.47 8.98 2.78
N LEU A 111 -7.86 10.07 3.25
CA LEU A 111 -6.42 10.32 3.16
C LEU A 111 -5.70 9.85 4.43
N LEU A 112 -4.76 8.94 4.30
CA LEU A 112 -3.92 8.47 5.40
C LEU A 112 -2.54 9.09 5.27
N MET A 113 -1.98 9.60 6.37
CA MET A 113 -0.68 10.26 6.37
C MET A 113 0.24 9.59 7.39
N VAL A 114 1.37 9.06 6.93
CA VAL A 114 2.38 8.43 7.78
C VAL A 114 3.65 9.27 7.73
N VAL A 115 3.93 10.03 8.78
CA VAL A 115 4.94 11.09 8.73
C VAL A 115 5.91 10.97 9.90
N SER A 116 7.21 11.03 9.62
CA SER A 116 8.24 11.16 10.65
C SER A 116 8.57 12.61 10.94
N THR A 117 9.03 12.88 12.16
CA THR A 117 9.60 14.16 12.56
C THR A 117 11.13 14.10 12.52
N THR A 118 11.77 15.19 12.09
CA THR A 118 13.24 15.29 12.01
C THR A 118 13.77 16.33 13.00
N GLY A 119 14.94 16.08 13.58
CA GLY A 119 15.64 17.04 14.43
C GLY A 119 14.76 17.59 15.55
N ASP A 120 14.71 18.92 15.63
CA ASP A 120 13.92 19.62 16.63
C ASP A 120 12.48 19.81 16.19
N GLY A 121 11.86 18.90 15.45
CA GLY A 121 10.44 18.97 15.08
C GLY A 121 10.14 19.36 13.61
N ASP A 122 11.16 19.38 12.78
CA ASP A 122 11.08 19.79 11.37
C ASP A 122 10.44 18.72 10.47
N PRO A 123 9.92 19.12 9.30
CA PRO A 123 9.52 18.17 8.27
C PRO A 123 10.69 17.27 7.86
N PRO A 124 10.41 16.00 7.53
CA PRO A 124 11.38 15.14 6.87
C PRO A 124 11.54 15.54 5.39
N LYS A 125 12.59 15.06 4.71
CA LYS A 125 12.87 15.40 3.31
C LYS A 125 11.67 15.30 2.37
N THR A 126 10.84 14.26 2.48
CA THR A 126 9.64 14.09 1.63
C THR A 126 8.40 14.82 2.15
N GLY A 127 8.51 15.59 3.23
CA GLY A 127 7.46 16.45 3.78
C GLY A 127 7.76 17.95 3.68
N ILE A 128 8.93 18.34 3.18
CA ILE A 128 9.26 19.75 2.92
C ILE A 128 8.28 20.30 1.89
N GLY A 129 7.70 21.47 2.18
CA GLY A 129 6.80 22.20 1.29
C GLY A 129 5.50 21.47 0.96
N TRP A 130 5.09 20.50 1.79
CA TRP A 130 3.97 19.63 1.44
C TRP A 130 2.62 20.36 1.27
N ASP A 131 2.48 21.53 1.89
CA ASP A 131 1.26 22.34 1.85
C ASP A 131 1.47 23.73 1.22
N ASP A 132 2.62 23.97 0.57
CA ASP A 132 2.94 25.29 -0.03
C ASP A 132 1.95 25.67 -1.12
N GLU A 133 1.38 24.68 -1.83
CA GLU A 133 0.36 24.85 -2.86
C GLU A 133 -1.08 24.81 -2.31
N GLY A 134 -1.27 24.81 -0.99
CA GLY A 134 -2.59 24.67 -0.35
C GLY A 134 -3.20 23.29 -0.54
N VAL A 135 -2.35 22.25 -0.49
CA VAL A 135 -2.75 20.84 -0.67
C VAL A 135 -3.83 20.44 0.33
N SER A 136 -3.71 20.86 1.59
CA SER A 136 -4.69 20.60 2.64
C SER A 136 -6.11 21.05 2.27
N ALA A 137 -6.25 22.17 1.56
CA ALA A 137 -7.54 22.68 1.08
C ALA A 137 -8.16 21.79 -0.01
N ALA A 138 -7.36 21.11 -0.84
CA ALA A 138 -7.86 20.16 -1.83
C ALA A 138 -8.52 18.91 -1.18
N PHE A 139 -8.20 18.65 0.08
CA PHE A 139 -8.80 17.59 0.89
C PHE A 139 -9.77 18.13 1.95
N ALA A 140 -10.21 19.39 1.83
CA ALA A 140 -11.26 19.95 2.66
C ALA A 140 -12.48 19.01 2.69
N HIS A 141 -13.03 18.79 3.89
CA HIS A 141 -14.15 17.88 4.15
C HIS A 141 -13.90 16.40 3.83
N ARG A 142 -12.66 16.01 3.50
CA ARG A 142 -12.32 14.59 3.35
C ARG A 142 -11.94 14.00 4.70
N PRO A 143 -12.32 12.74 4.97
CA PRO A 143 -11.80 12.03 6.12
C PRO A 143 -10.29 11.84 6.00
N PHE A 144 -9.58 12.01 7.12
CA PHE A 144 -8.14 11.78 7.17
C PHE A 144 -7.69 11.14 8.48
N ALA A 145 -6.51 10.50 8.47
CA ALA A 145 -5.88 10.05 9.70
C ALA A 145 -4.35 10.20 9.62
N VAL A 146 -3.71 10.49 10.74
CA VAL A 146 -2.26 10.70 10.82
C VAL A 146 -1.62 9.67 11.77
N LEU A 147 -0.60 8.99 11.26
CA LEU A 147 0.36 8.21 12.03
C LEU A 147 1.65 9.04 12.14
N ALA A 148 1.85 9.67 13.30
CA ALA A 148 3.01 10.50 13.57
C ALA A 148 4.13 9.67 14.21
N LEU A 149 5.28 9.62 13.56
CA LEU A 149 6.46 8.92 14.05
C LEU A 149 7.43 9.94 14.63
N GLY A 150 7.89 9.68 15.84
CA GLY A 150 8.89 10.49 16.51
C GLY A 150 9.68 9.67 17.50
N ASP A 151 10.38 10.37 18.38
CA ASP A 151 11.11 9.79 19.49
C ASP A 151 10.91 10.66 20.73
N ARG A 152 10.49 10.05 21.83
CA ARG A 152 10.23 10.73 23.11
C ARG A 152 11.50 11.27 23.78
N SER A 153 12.68 10.84 23.33
CA SER A 153 13.95 11.43 23.75
C SER A 153 14.13 12.86 23.24
N TYR A 154 13.34 13.31 22.26
CA TYR A 154 13.36 14.68 21.76
C TYR A 154 12.24 15.52 22.40
N PRO A 155 12.48 16.81 22.69
CA PRO A 155 11.48 17.67 23.32
C PRO A 155 10.20 17.83 22.48
N ARG A 156 10.35 17.92 21.15
CA ARG A 156 9.25 18.09 20.19
C ARG A 156 8.77 16.75 19.61
N PHE A 157 8.34 15.86 20.50
CA PHE A 157 7.83 14.53 20.13
C PHE A 157 6.67 14.64 19.11
N CYS A 158 6.83 14.01 17.94
CA CYS A 158 5.86 13.97 16.85
C CYS A 158 5.42 15.35 16.28
N ALA A 159 6.17 16.43 16.54
CA ALA A 159 5.74 17.80 16.21
C ALA A 159 5.28 17.95 14.75
N PHE A 160 6.06 17.52 13.77
CA PHE A 160 5.65 17.63 12.36
C PHE A 160 4.33 16.90 12.06
N GLY A 161 4.08 15.72 12.66
CA GLY A 161 2.82 15.00 12.45
C GLY A 161 1.62 15.68 13.12
N LEU A 162 1.86 16.35 14.25
CA LEU A 162 0.85 17.19 14.90
C LEU A 162 0.56 18.45 14.07
N ASP A 163 1.59 19.08 13.51
CA ASP A 163 1.45 20.23 12.61
C ASP A 163 0.65 19.86 11.35
N VAL A 164 0.95 18.72 10.73
CA VAL A 164 0.15 18.17 9.60
C VAL A 164 -1.31 17.96 9.99
N THR A 165 -1.57 17.40 11.18
CA THR A 165 -2.93 17.20 11.68
C THR A 165 -3.66 18.53 11.81
N HIS A 166 -2.99 19.54 12.40
CA HIS A 166 -3.54 20.86 12.61
C HIS A 166 -3.85 21.57 11.30
N SER A 167 -2.93 21.58 10.32
CA SER A 167 -3.17 22.15 8.99
C SER A 167 -4.39 21.52 8.29
N MET A 168 -4.52 20.20 8.36
CA MET A 168 -5.67 19.49 7.77
C MET A 168 -6.99 19.87 8.45
N GLN A 169 -7.01 19.96 9.79
CA GLN A 169 -8.20 20.39 10.53
C GLN A 169 -8.56 21.85 10.24
N GLN A 170 -7.56 22.73 10.13
CA GLN A 170 -7.77 24.13 9.76
C GLN A 170 -8.34 24.28 8.35
N ALA A 171 -7.94 23.41 7.42
CA ALA A 171 -8.52 23.32 6.08
C ALA A 171 -9.92 22.68 6.05
N GLY A 172 -10.47 22.27 7.20
CA GLY A 172 -11.82 21.69 7.31
C GLY A 172 -11.91 20.20 6.98
N ALA A 173 -10.78 19.48 6.90
CA ALA A 173 -10.77 18.03 6.81
C ALA A 173 -11.19 17.38 8.15
N GLN A 174 -11.77 16.19 8.09
CA GLN A 174 -12.33 15.53 9.27
C GLN A 174 -11.42 14.39 9.73
N PRO A 175 -10.90 14.40 10.97
CA PRO A 175 -10.12 13.29 11.46
C PRO A 175 -11.02 12.06 11.64
N LEU A 176 -10.61 10.92 11.11
CA LEU A 176 -11.24 9.62 11.38
C LEU A 176 -11.12 9.26 12.87
N PHE A 177 -9.95 9.52 13.45
CA PHE A 177 -9.64 9.32 14.86
C PHE A 177 -8.45 10.20 15.27
N ALA A 178 -8.17 10.25 16.57
CA ALA A 178 -7.05 11.03 17.11
C ALA A 178 -5.70 10.56 16.53
N THR A 179 -4.82 11.52 16.21
CA THR A 179 -3.48 11.24 15.67
C THR A 179 -2.73 10.23 16.54
N VAL A 180 -2.32 9.13 15.90
CA VAL A 180 -1.58 8.06 16.59
C VAL A 180 -0.10 8.45 16.59
N GLN A 181 0.41 8.75 17.78
CA GLN A 181 1.81 9.10 17.99
C GLN A 181 2.62 7.86 18.36
N VAL A 182 3.72 7.61 17.66
CA VAL A 182 4.55 6.41 17.81
C VAL A 182 5.99 6.81 18.09
N SER A 183 6.52 6.40 19.24
CA SER A 183 7.94 6.51 19.56
C SER A 183 8.69 5.33 18.97
N GLN A 184 9.74 5.57 18.17
CA GLN A 184 10.65 4.53 17.66
C GLN A 184 9.94 3.31 17.02
N ALA A 185 8.83 3.55 16.30
CA ALA A 185 8.01 2.50 15.67
C ALA A 185 7.51 1.41 16.66
N ASP A 186 7.17 1.79 17.91
CA ASP A 186 6.58 0.88 18.92
C ASP A 186 5.42 0.05 18.32
N PRO A 187 5.56 -1.29 18.23
CA PRO A 187 4.55 -2.17 17.66
C PRO A 187 3.17 -2.02 18.27
N ARG A 188 3.07 -1.71 19.58
CA ARG A 188 1.79 -1.59 20.28
C ARG A 188 0.97 -0.41 19.75
N MET A 189 1.64 0.70 19.44
CA MET A 189 0.99 1.88 18.88
C MET A 189 0.66 1.68 17.40
N LEU A 190 1.50 0.93 16.67
CA LEU A 190 1.16 0.51 15.30
C LEU A 190 -0.08 -0.38 15.28
N ASP A 191 -0.24 -1.28 16.25
CA ASP A 191 -1.45 -2.10 16.37
C ASP A 191 -2.70 -1.27 16.71
N VAL A 192 -2.56 -0.18 17.48
CA VAL A 192 -3.65 0.79 17.67
C VAL A 192 -4.05 1.43 16.34
N TRP A 193 -3.07 1.93 15.58
CA TRP A 193 -3.29 2.50 14.24
C TRP A 193 -4.05 1.54 13.31
N TYR A 194 -3.59 0.29 13.21
CA TYR A 194 -4.22 -0.68 12.31
C TYR A 194 -5.62 -1.08 12.76
N ARG A 195 -5.87 -1.22 14.07
CA ARG A 195 -7.20 -1.55 14.58
C ARG A 195 -8.20 -0.44 14.32
N GLN A 196 -7.83 0.82 14.60
CA GLN A 196 -8.69 1.97 14.34
C GLN A 196 -9.02 2.12 12.85
N LEU A 197 -8.02 1.99 11.98
CA LEU A 197 -8.24 2.04 10.53
C LEU A 197 -9.22 0.98 10.04
N LEU A 198 -9.07 -0.27 10.48
CA LEU A 198 -9.95 -1.35 10.04
C LEU A 198 -11.38 -1.19 10.58
N GLN A 199 -11.53 -0.68 11.81
CA GLN A 199 -12.84 -0.36 12.37
C GLN A 199 -13.56 0.71 11.54
N GLU A 200 -12.90 1.82 11.23
CA GLU A 200 -13.46 2.88 10.39
C GLU A 200 -13.77 2.41 8.97
N ALA A 201 -12.88 1.59 8.39
CA ALA A 201 -13.07 1.03 7.05
C ALA A 201 -14.31 0.13 6.98
N THR A 202 -14.60 -0.64 8.03
CA THR A 202 -15.81 -1.46 8.11
C THR A 202 -17.09 -0.63 8.29
N VAL A 203 -17.07 0.42 9.11
CA VAL A 203 -18.23 1.30 9.31
C VAL A 203 -18.59 2.04 8.02
N SER A 204 -17.58 2.50 7.27
CA SER A 204 -17.78 3.18 5.98
C SER A 204 -18.21 2.24 4.83
N SER A 205 -18.29 0.93 5.06
CA SER A 205 -18.75 -0.06 4.06
C SER A 205 -20.19 -0.54 4.25
N ALA A 206 -20.84 -0.14 5.34
CA ALA A 206 -22.25 -0.41 5.64
C ALA A 206 -23.14 0.75 5.17
#